data_AF-A0A9X3EQK5-F1
#
_entry.id   AF-A0A9X3EQK5-F1
#
_cell.length_a   1.000
_cell.length_b   1.000
_cell.length_c   1.000
_cell.angle_alpha   90.00
_cell.angle_beta   90.00
_cell.angle_gamma   90.00
#
_symmetry.space_group_name_H-M   'P 1'
#
loop_
_entity.id
_entity.type
_entity.pdbx_description
1 polymer ?
#
loop_
_entity_poly.entity_id
_entity_poly.type
_entity_poly.pdbx_seq_one_letter_code
_entity_poly.pdbx_strand_id
1 'polypeptide(L)' 'MTSQLAPDQIFVALSLEFEDDLRVPVVEDAVATIEAKVRAAHPEVTALFIKPETPKAFAQAHDRLFGPEAASGRELQS' A
#
# COMPACT_ATOMS: atom_id res chain seq x y z
N MET A 1 2.95 16.02 -0.16
CA MET A 1 4.40 15.73 -0.18
C MET A 1 4.85 15.93 -1.62
N THR A 2 5.91 16.70 -1.87
CA THR A 2 6.44 16.94 -3.23
C THR A 2 7.82 16.33 -3.33
N SER A 3 8.03 15.45 -4.30
CA SER A 3 9.31 14.77 -4.54
C SER A 3 9.77 15.04 -5.98
N GLN A 4 11.07 15.24 -6.19
CA GLN A 4 11.69 15.36 -7.51
C GLN A 4 12.40 14.04 -7.83
N LEU A 5 12.08 13.43 -8.96
CA LEU A 5 12.58 12.13 -9.40
C LEU A 5 13.48 12.29 -10.63
N ALA A 6 14.49 11.43 -10.75
CA ALA A 6 15.22 11.27 -12.01
C ALA A 6 14.31 10.61 -13.08
N PRO A 7 14.62 10.72 -14.39
CA PRO A 7 13.72 10.33 -15.49
C PRO A 7 13.29 8.86 -15.49
N ASP A 8 14.08 8.00 -14.85
CA ASP A 8 13.99 6.54 -14.81
C ASP A 8 13.62 6.01 -13.42
N GLN A 9 13.30 6.89 -12.47
CA GLN A 9 13.00 6.53 -11.09
C GLN A 9 11.49 6.48 -10.84
N ILE A 10 10.99 5.30 -10.46
CA ILE A 10 9.58 5.12 -10.13
C ILE A 10 9.38 5.31 -8.62
N PHE A 11 8.49 6.23 -8.27
CA PHE A 11 7.98 6.41 -6.91
C PHE A 11 6.63 5.72 -6.79
N VAL A 12 6.51 4.82 -5.82
CA VAL A 12 5.26 4.11 -5.55
C VAL A 12 4.78 4.49 -4.15
N ALA A 13 3.52 4.93 -4.07
CA ALA A 13 2.82 5.15 -2.81
C ALA A 13 1.76 4.05 -2.64
N LEU A 14 1.85 3.30 -1.54
CA LEU A 14 0.87 2.29 -1.17
C LEU A 14 0.14 2.73 0.10
N SER A 15 -1.19 2.77 0.02
CA SER A 15 -2.03 2.79 1.22
C SER A 15 -2.32 1.35 1.61
N LEU A 16 -2.09 1.01 2.88
CA LEU A 16 -2.39 -0.31 3.43
C LEU A 16 -3.27 -0.14 4.67
N GLU A 17 -4.26 -1.01 4.77
CA GLU A 17 -5.06 -1.18 5.97
C GLU A 17 -4.38 -2.17 6.91
N PHE A 18 -4.30 -1.80 8.18
CA PHE A 18 -3.88 -2.68 9.27
C PHE A 18 -5.00 -2.73 10.30
N GLU A 19 -5.23 -3.89 10.91
CA GLU A 19 -6.18 -4.02 12.02
C GLU A 19 -5.76 -3.14 13.20
N ASP A 20 -6.72 -2.57 13.92
CA ASP A 20 -6.46 -1.61 15.01
C ASP A 20 -5.68 -2.23 16.19
N ASP A 21 -5.76 -3.56 16.36
CA ASP A 21 -5.10 -4.32 17.41
C ASP A 21 -3.77 -4.96 16.96
N LEU A 22 -3.33 -4.71 15.73
CA LEU A 22 -2.05 -5.19 15.25
C LEU A 22 -0.91 -4.51 16.02
N ARG A 23 -0.05 -5.34 16.63
CA ARG A 23 1.12 -4.83 17.32
C ARG A 23 2.10 -4.22 16.31
N VAL A 24 2.73 -3.12 16.71
CA VAL A 24 3.73 -2.40 15.90
C VAL A 24 4.78 -3.32 15.23
N PRO A 25 5.38 -4.32 15.90
CA PRO A 25 6.37 -5.19 15.26
C PRO A 25 5.80 -6.01 14.10
N VAL A 26 4.51 -6.35 14.15
CA VAL A 26 3.85 -7.12 13.08
C VAL A 26 3.61 -6.23 11.85
N VAL A 27 3.29 -4.95 12.07
CA VAL A 27 3.17 -3.95 11.01
C VAL A 27 4.53 -3.74 10.32
N GLU A 28 5.60 -3.62 11.10
CA GLU A 28 6.96 -3.45 10.58
C GLU A 28 7.41 -4.65 9.73
N ASP A 29 7.17 -5.88 10.19
CA ASP A 29 7.48 -7.10 9.43
C ASP A 29 6.69 -7.19 8.12
N ALA A 30 5.40 -6.81 8.15
CA ALA A 30 4.56 -6.78 6.96
C ALA A 30 5.06 -5.75 5.94
N VAL A 31 5.39 -4.53 6.41
CA VAL A 31 5.98 -3.46 5.59
C VAL A 31 7.29 -3.91 4.95
N ALA A 32 8.22 -4.49 5.74
CA ALA A 32 9.50 -4.98 5.24
C ALA A 32 9.32 -6.09 4.19
N THR A 33 8.36 -6.99 4.39
CA THR A 33 8.03 -8.04 3.43
C THR A 33 7.52 -7.48 2.10
N ILE A 34 6.66 -6.45 2.16
CA ILE A 34 6.12 -5.79 0.97
C ILE A 34 7.24 -5.08 0.21
N GLU A 35 8.09 -4.32 0.92
CA GLU A 35 9.25 -3.66 0.32
C GLU A 35 10.17 -4.64 -0.39
N ALA A 36 10.51 -5.77 0.25
CA ALA A 36 11.37 -6.79 -0.34
C ALA A 36 10.77 -7.37 -1.62
N LYS A 37 9.46 -7.67 -1.63
CA LYS A 37 8.77 -8.21 -2.80
C LYS A 37 8.68 -7.19 -3.94
N VAL A 38 8.37 -5.93 -3.64
CA VAL A 38 8.29 -4.86 -4.64
C VAL A 38 9.66 -4.64 -5.28
N ARG A 39 10.73 -4.58 -4.49
CA ARG A 39 12.10 -4.43 -5.03
C ARG A 39 12.54 -5.62 -5.88
N ALA A 40 12.14 -6.83 -5.50
CA ALA A 40 12.46 -8.03 -6.28
C ALA A 40 11.71 -8.08 -7.62
N ALA A 41 10.44 -7.62 -7.66
CA ALA A 41 9.62 -7.60 -8.87
C ALA A 41 9.89 -6.39 -9.77
N HIS A 42 10.23 -5.24 -9.18
CA HIS A 42 10.41 -3.95 -9.84
C HIS A 42 11.68 -3.25 -9.32
N PRO A 43 12.87 -3.63 -9.80
CA PRO A 43 14.14 -3.00 -9.40
C PRO A 43 14.20 -1.49 -9.66
N GLU A 44 13.41 -0.98 -10.60
CA GLU A 44 13.25 0.43 -10.94
C GLU A 44 12.51 1.27 -9.88
N VAL A 45 11.89 0.61 -8.88
CA VAL A 45 11.26 1.29 -7.74
C VAL A 45 12.34 1.75 -6.77
N THR A 46 12.73 3.02 -6.90
CA THR A 46 13.76 3.62 -6.05
C THR A 46 13.25 4.03 -4.67
N ALA A 47 11.95 4.26 -4.52
CA ALA A 47 11.32 4.58 -3.24
C ALA A 47 9.89 4.04 -3.18
N LEU A 48 9.58 3.34 -2.08
CA LEU A 48 8.26 2.87 -1.72
C LEU A 48 7.82 3.61 -0.45
N PHE A 49 6.69 4.31 -0.52
CA PHE A 49 6.11 4.95 0.66
C PHE A 49 4.84 4.22 1.05
N ILE A 50 4.85 3.62 2.24
CA ILE A 50 3.70 2.91 2.79
C ILE A 50 3.04 3.79 3.84
N LYS A 51 1.74 4.05 3.67
CA LYS A 51 0.93 4.73 4.68
C LYS A 51 0.04 3.71 5.38
N PRO A 52 0.21 3.50 6.69
CA PRO A 52 -0.82 2.84 7.47
C PRO A 52 -2.03 3.77 7.52
N GLU A 53 -3.15 3.32 6.96
CA GLU A 53 -4.44 4.00 7.01
C GLU A 53 -5.42 3.15 7.81
N THR A 54 -6.39 3.82 8.45
CA THR A 54 -7.49 3.11 9.07
C THR A 54 -8.38 2.47 7.99
N PRO A 55 -9.12 1.39 8.30
CA PRO A 55 -10.05 0.74 7.37
C PRO A 55 -10.97 1.73 6.66
N LYS A 56 -11.51 2.68 7.43
CA LYS A 56 -12.40 3.73 6.92
C LYS A 56 -11.70 4.69 5.95
N ALA A 57 -10.46 5.08 6.25
CA ALA A 57 -9.70 5.98 5.38
C ALA A 57 -9.27 5.27 4.08
N PHE A 58 -8.90 3.99 4.16
CA PHE A 58 -8.57 3.18 3.00
C PHE A 58 -9.77 3.02 2.06
N ALA A 59 -10.94 2.64 2.57
CA ALA A 59 -12.17 2.53 1.77
C ALA A 59 -12.52 3.85 1.06
N GLN A 60 -12.41 4.99 1.77
CA GLN A 60 -12.66 6.31 1.19
C GLN A 60 -11.65 6.69 0.09
N ALA A 61 -10.36 6.38 0.30
CA ALA A 61 -9.32 6.63 -0.70
C ALA A 61 -9.50 5.74 -1.93
N HIS A 62 -9.83 4.47 -1.71
CA HIS A 62 -10.12 3.50 -2.75
C HIS A 62 -11.31 3.95 -3.62
N ASP A 63 -12.44 4.29 -3.02
CA ASP A 63 -13.63 4.74 -3.76
C ASP A 63 -13.35 5.99 -4.59
N ARG A 64 -12.53 6.91 -4.07
CA ARG A 64 -12.15 8.14 -4.78
C ARG A 64 -11.22 7.90 -5.96
N LEU A 65 -10.31 6.92 -5.84
CA LEU A 65 -9.26 6.69 -6.83
C LEU A 65 -9.64 5.62 -7.86
N PHE A 66 -10.43 4.62 -7.47
CA PHE A 66 -10.75 3.43 -8.28
C PHE A 66 -12.25 3.22 -8.50
N GLY A 67 -13.12 4.02 -7.86
CA GLY A 67 -14.56 3.87 -7.93
C GLY A 67 -15.10 2.77 -6.99
N PRO A 68 -16.43 2.75 -6.73
CA PRO A 68 -17.05 1.92 -5.68
C PRO A 68 -17.04 0.40 -5.96
N GLU A 69 -16.55 -0.05 -7.11
CA GLU A 69 -16.71 -1.45 -7.57
C GLU A 69 -15.55 -2.38 -7.17
N ALA A 70 -14.36 -1.84 -6.89
CA ALA A 70 -13.16 -2.67 -6.68
C ALA A 70 -13.03 -3.26 -5.26
N ALA A 71 -13.93 -2.94 -4.32
CA ALA A 71 -13.98 -3.56 -2.99
C ALA A 71 -14.74 -4.91 -2.96
N SER A 72 -15.43 -5.29 -4.04
CA SER A 72 -16.26 -6.52 -4.11
C SER A 72 -15.46 -7.82 -4.30
N GLY A 73 -14.13 -7.76 -4.27
CA GLY A 73 -13.24 -8.90 -4.53
C GLY A 73 -13.00 -9.87 -3.36
N ARG A 74 -13.59 -9.66 -2.17
CA ARG A 74 -13.34 -10.49 -0.97
C ARG A 74 -14.51 -11.37 -0.50
N GLU A 75 -15.62 -11.47 -1.24
CA GLU A 75 -16.77 -12.33 -0.88
C GLU A 75 -16.95 -13.60 -1.74
N LEU A 76 -15.89 -14.11 -2.37
CA LEU A 76 -15.93 -15.43 -3.03
C LEU A 76 -14.83 -16.33 -2.48
N GLN A 77 -15.00 -16.78 -1.22
CA GLN A 77 -14.52 -18.06 -0.70
C GLN A 77 -14.97 -18.26 0.75
N SER A 78 -16.20 -18.75 0.95
CA SER A 78 -16.52 -19.83 1.90
C SER A 78 -17.94 -20.34 1.70
#